data_AF-A0A7Y6UBK7-F1
#
_entry.id   AF-A0A7Y6UBK7-F1
#
_cell.length_a   1.000
_cell.length_b   1.000
_cell.length_c   1.000
_cell.angle_alpha   90.00
_cell.angle_beta   90.00
_cell.angle_gamma   90.00
#
_symmetry.space_group_name_H-M   'P 1'
#
loop_
_entity.id
_entity.type
_entity.pdbx_description
1 polymer ?
#
loop_
_entity_poly.entity_id
_entity_poly.type
_entity_poly.pdbx_seq_one_letter_code
_entity_poly.pdbx_strand_id
1 'polypeptide(L)'
;VRVIQFGSSVEFCGGTHVAATGNIGMVKIISESSVAAGVRRIEAYTGARVEELMNTIEDTLHDLKALFNNAPDLAGTIRKYIDENAGLKKQVEDFMKEKEAQLKERLLKNVQEVNGVKVIKFCAPLPAETVKNIAFQLRGQITENLFFVAGTEAEGKPMLTVMLSDNLVAGG
;
A
#
# COMPACT_ATOMS: atom_id res chain seq x y z
N VAL A 1 -7.85 44.18 -36.56
CA VAL A 1 -7.02 43.90 -35.35
C VAL A 1 -7.18 45.10 -34.41
N ARG A 2 -7.38 44.89 -33.11
CA ARG A 2 -7.65 45.95 -32.11
C ARG A 2 -6.49 46.01 -31.10
N VAL A 3 -6.07 47.22 -30.73
CA VAL A 3 -5.09 47.44 -29.65
C VAL A 3 -5.85 47.43 -28.32
N ILE A 4 -5.35 46.67 -27.36
CA ILE A 4 -5.84 46.59 -25.98
C ILE A 4 -4.69 46.96 -25.05
N GLN A 5 -4.99 47.74 -24.01
CA GLN A 5 -4.02 48.16 -23.01
C GLN A 5 -4.59 48.00 -21.60
N PHE A 6 -3.85 47.32 -20.73
CA PHE A 6 -4.09 47.26 -19.29
C PHE A 6 -2.81 47.67 -18.56
N GLY A 7 -2.79 48.87 -17.98
CA GLY A 7 -1.58 49.43 -17.36
C GLY A 7 -0.45 49.60 -18.38
N SER A 8 0.71 49.01 -18.09
CA SER A 8 1.88 49.00 -18.99
C SER A 8 1.85 47.88 -20.03
N SER A 9 0.90 46.95 -19.95
CA SER A 9 0.77 45.85 -20.92
C SER A 9 -0.07 46.31 -22.11
N VAL A 10 0.49 46.20 -23.32
CA VAL A 10 -0.15 46.58 -24.58
C VAL A 10 -0.05 45.42 -25.56
N GLU A 11 -1.17 45.01 -26.14
CA GLU A 11 -1.25 43.87 -27.05
C GLU A 11 -2.26 44.12 -28.20
N PHE A 12 -2.04 43.44 -29.32
CA PHE A 12 -3.01 43.34 -30.41
C PHE A 12 -3.92 42.11 -30.20
N CYS A 13 -5.08 42.30 -29.57
CA CYS A 13 -6.02 41.21 -29.29
C CYS A 13 -7.42 41.50 -29.86
N GLY A 14 -8.02 40.50 -30.51
CA GLY A 14 -9.37 40.56 -31.08
C GLY A 14 -10.45 39.91 -30.20
N GLY A 15 -10.11 39.45 -29.00
CA GLY A 15 -11.03 38.75 -28.10
C GLY A 15 -11.96 39.68 -27.32
N THR A 16 -12.76 39.08 -26.43
CA THR A 16 -13.56 39.81 -25.45
C THR A 16 -12.72 40.19 -24.26
N HIS A 17 -12.89 41.42 -23.77
CA HIS A 17 -12.14 41.95 -22.64
C HIS A 17 -13.09 42.53 -21.59
N VAL A 18 -12.66 42.42 -20.34
CA VAL A 18 -13.29 43.13 -19.22
C VAL A 18 -12.98 44.64 -19.28
N ALA A 19 -13.83 45.46 -18.67
CA ALA A 19 -13.63 46.91 -18.61
C ALA A 19 -12.45 47.32 -17.69
N ALA A 20 -12.19 46.54 -16.64
CA ALA A 20 -11.09 46.75 -15.71
C ALA A 20 -10.55 45.40 -15.20
N THR A 21 -9.25 45.33 -14.87
CA THR A 21 -8.59 44.09 -14.42
C THR A 21 -9.19 43.54 -13.13
N GLY A 22 -9.72 44.39 -12.25
CA GLY A 22 -10.43 43.97 -11.04
C GLY A 22 -11.64 43.07 -11.32
N ASN A 23 -12.26 43.18 -12.50
CA ASN A 23 -13.39 42.33 -12.88
C ASN A 23 -12.98 40.89 -13.21
N ILE A 24 -11.67 40.60 -13.35
CA ILE A 24 -11.15 39.23 -13.50
C ILE A 24 -11.17 38.50 -12.16
N GLY A 25 -11.08 39.23 -11.05
CA GLY A 25 -10.98 38.67 -9.71
C GLY A 25 -9.61 38.02 -9.43
N MET A 26 -9.61 37.05 -8.52
CA MET A 26 -8.40 36.30 -8.16
C MET A 26 -7.88 35.50 -9.35
N VAL A 27 -6.55 35.43 -9.50
CA VAL A 27 -5.86 34.54 -10.45
C VAL A 27 -5.07 33.52 -9.65
N LYS A 28 -5.29 32.24 -9.90
CA LYS A 28 -4.57 31.15 -9.25
C LYS A 28 -3.87 30.29 -10.30
N ILE A 29 -2.54 30.24 -10.23
CA ILE A 29 -1.75 29.29 -11.00
C ILE A 29 -1.97 27.89 -10.42
N ILE A 30 -2.40 26.97 -11.27
CA ILE A 30 -2.70 25.57 -10.95
C ILE A 30 -1.48 24.70 -11.23
N SER A 31 -0.84 24.94 -12.37
CA SER A 31 0.31 24.17 -12.79
C SER A 31 1.28 25.04 -13.58
N GLU A 32 2.54 24.61 -13.54
CA GLU A 32 3.58 25.16 -14.38
C GLU A 32 4.44 24.02 -14.91
N SER A 33 4.70 24.04 -16.22
CA SER A 33 5.48 23.00 -16.88
C SER A 33 6.42 23.59 -17.94
N SER A 34 7.54 22.90 -18.17
CA SER A 34 8.46 23.23 -19.27
C SER A 34 7.97 22.56 -20.55
N VAL A 35 7.90 23.32 -21.65
CA VAL A 35 7.49 22.79 -22.97
C VAL A 35 8.70 22.62 -23.89
N ALA A 36 9.67 23.53 -23.79
CA ALA A 36 10.92 23.52 -24.55
C ALA A 36 11.98 24.36 -23.80
N ALA A 37 13.22 24.36 -24.29
CA ALA A 37 14.28 25.20 -23.73
C ALA A 37 13.86 26.68 -23.75
N GLY A 38 13.77 27.30 -22.57
CA GLY A 38 13.35 28.69 -22.40
C GLY A 38 11.84 28.94 -22.50
N VAL A 39 11.00 27.90 -22.63
CA VAL A 39 9.54 28.03 -22.77
C VAL A 39 8.80 27.35 -21.62
N ARG A 40 8.00 28.15 -20.89
CA ARG A 40 7.16 27.69 -19.77
C ARG A 40 5.69 27.81 -20.13
N ARG A 41 4.90 26.80 -19.79
CA ARG A 41 3.44 26.82 -19.84
C ARG A 41 2.91 27.00 -18.43
N ILE A 42 2.07 28.00 -18.26
CA ILE A 42 1.36 28.28 -17.02
C ILE A 42 -0.12 27.98 -17.26
N GLU A 43 -0.70 27.14 -16.41
CA GLU A 43 -2.14 26.91 -16.37
C GLU A 43 -2.71 27.61 -15.14
N ALA A 44 -3.74 28.43 -15.34
CA ALA A 44 -4.32 29.22 -14.27
C ALA A 44 -5.84 29.31 -14.40
N TYR A 45 -6.52 29.43 -13.26
CA TYR A 45 -7.94 29.78 -13.18
C TYR A 45 -8.08 31.21 -12.68
N THR A 46 -9.23 31.82 -13.02
CA THR A 46 -9.59 33.16 -12.56
C THR A 46 -11.04 33.22 -12.07
N GLY A 47 -11.37 34.27 -11.32
CA GLY A 47 -12.74 34.60 -10.90
C GLY A 47 -13.41 33.48 -10.09
N ALA A 48 -14.71 33.27 -10.34
CA ALA A 48 -15.55 32.31 -9.60
C ALA A 48 -14.98 30.88 -9.57
N ARG A 49 -14.26 30.47 -10.63
CA ARG A 49 -13.66 29.14 -10.66
C ARG A 49 -12.55 28.96 -9.62
N VAL A 50 -11.85 30.04 -9.27
CA VAL A 50 -10.86 30.01 -8.19
C VAL A 50 -11.56 29.89 -6.83
N GLU A 51 -12.68 30.57 -6.63
CA GLU A 51 -13.46 30.50 -5.39
C GLU A 51 -14.00 29.09 -5.16
N GLU A 52 -14.60 28.47 -6.17
CA GLU A 52 -15.04 27.07 -6.12
C GLU A 52 -13.89 26.10 -5.76
N LEU A 53 -12.72 26.32 -6.36
CA LEU A 53 -11.53 25.53 -6.07
C LEU A 53 -11.10 25.67 -4.62
N MET A 54 -11.10 26.90 -4.08
CA MET A 54 -10.73 27.15 -2.69
C MET A 54 -11.71 26.50 -1.71
N ASN A 55 -13.02 26.64 -1.96
CA ASN A 55 -14.05 25.98 -1.15
C ASN A 55 -13.85 24.45 -1.15
N THR A 56 -13.59 23.85 -2.32
CA THR A 56 -13.33 22.41 -2.42
C THR A 56 -12.10 21.98 -1.60
N ILE A 57 -11.03 22.78 -1.62
CA ILE A 57 -9.82 22.52 -0.82
C ILE A 57 -10.14 22.63 0.67
N GLU A 58 -10.89 23.66 1.08
CA GLU A 58 -11.28 23.87 2.47
C GLU A 58 -12.16 22.73 3.00
N ASP A 59 -13.18 22.33 2.24
CA ASP A 59 -14.05 21.19 2.55
C ASP A 59 -13.23 19.91 2.72
N THR A 60 -12.31 19.63 1.79
CA THR A 60 -11.43 18.46 1.85
C THR A 60 -10.56 18.48 3.12
N LEU A 61 -10.02 19.64 3.48
CA LEU A 61 -9.21 19.79 4.70
C LEU A 61 -10.07 19.63 5.96
N HIS A 62 -11.31 20.11 5.93
CA HIS A 62 -12.26 19.95 7.03
C HIS A 62 -12.63 18.48 7.25
N ASP A 63 -12.96 17.77 6.17
CA ASP A 63 -13.29 16.34 6.21
C ASP A 63 -12.12 15.50 6.71
N LEU A 64 -10.90 15.78 6.21
CA LEU A 64 -9.69 15.13 6.71
C LEU A 64 -9.50 15.40 8.20
N LYS A 65 -9.67 16.65 8.64
CA LYS A 65 -9.54 17.00 10.06
C LYS A 65 -10.57 16.27 10.93
N ALA A 66 -11.80 16.09 10.45
CA ALA A 66 -12.85 15.33 11.12
C ALA A 66 -12.48 13.85 11.29
N LEU A 67 -11.89 13.21 10.27
CA LEU A 67 -11.40 11.82 10.34
C LEU A 67 -10.36 11.61 11.43
N PHE A 68 -9.57 12.65 11.73
CA PHE A 68 -8.54 12.65 12.77
C PHE A 68 -8.98 13.37 14.04
N ASN A 69 -10.26 13.28 14.41
CA ASN A 69 -10.84 13.82 15.66
C ASN A 69 -10.54 15.31 15.88
N ASN A 70 -10.53 16.09 14.80
CA ASN A 70 -10.23 17.51 14.82
C ASN A 70 -8.87 17.88 15.43
N ALA A 71 -7.86 17.04 15.21
CA ALA A 71 -6.50 17.26 15.68
C ALA A 71 -5.99 18.69 15.38
N PRO A 72 -5.48 19.43 16.39
CA PRO A 72 -4.90 20.77 16.18
C PRO A 72 -3.71 20.76 15.21
N ASP A 73 -2.88 19.71 15.29
CA ASP A 73 -1.81 19.41 14.34
C ASP A 73 -2.19 18.18 13.51
N LEU A 74 -2.91 18.42 12.41
CA LEU A 74 -3.34 17.38 11.48
C LEU A 74 -2.13 16.69 10.83
N ALA A 75 -1.12 17.46 10.42
CA ALA A 75 0.04 16.92 9.71
C ALA A 75 0.89 16.01 10.59
N GLY A 76 1.17 16.43 11.83
CA GLY A 76 1.89 15.60 12.81
C GLY A 76 1.11 14.34 13.17
N THR A 77 -0.21 14.45 13.32
CA THR A 77 -1.08 13.28 13.59
C THR A 77 -1.04 12.28 12.43
N ILE A 78 -1.19 12.74 11.17
CA ILE A 78 -1.09 11.86 10.00
C ILE A 78 0.26 11.15 9.95
N ARG A 79 1.37 11.85 10.17
CA ARG A 79 2.72 11.24 10.19
C ARG A 79 2.83 10.16 11.26
N LYS A 80 2.38 10.44 12.48
CA LYS A 80 2.37 9.48 13.58
C LYS A 80 1.58 8.22 13.21
N TYR A 81 0.39 8.37 12.61
CA TYR A 81 -0.42 7.21 12.19
C TYR A 81 0.25 6.40 11.08
N ILE A 82 0.97 7.04 10.15
CA ILE A 82 1.75 6.35 9.11
C ILE A 82 2.86 5.51 9.76
N ASP A 83 3.61 6.10 10.70
CA ASP A 83 4.70 5.43 11.42
C ASP A 83 4.18 4.27 12.29
N GLU A 84 3.06 4.49 13.01
CA GLU A 84 2.40 3.45 13.80
C GLU A 84 1.92 2.30 12.92
N ASN A 85 1.31 2.59 11.76
CA ASN A 85 0.86 1.55 10.82
C ASN A 85 2.05 0.74 10.27
N ALA A 86 3.16 1.39 9.94
CA ALA A 86 4.38 0.70 9.53
C ALA A 86 4.94 -0.18 10.66
N GLY A 87 4.94 0.33 11.90
CA GLY A 87 5.36 -0.42 13.08
C GLY A 87 4.45 -1.62 13.38
N LEU A 88 3.14 -1.45 13.27
CA LEU A 88 2.16 -2.53 13.46
C LEU A 88 2.31 -3.62 12.40
N LYS A 89 2.52 -3.26 11.13
CA LYS A 89 2.81 -4.26 10.07
C LYS A 89 4.03 -5.10 10.40
N LYS A 90 5.12 -4.46 10.86
CA LYS A 90 6.32 -5.17 11.28
C LYS A 90 6.06 -6.08 12.49
N GLN A 91 5.32 -5.61 13.49
CA GLN A 91 4.94 -6.44 14.65
C GLN A 91 4.11 -7.66 14.24
N VAL A 92 3.20 -7.50 13.27
CA VAL A 92 2.42 -8.62 12.72
C VAL A 92 3.34 -9.64 12.04
N GLU A 93 4.30 -9.19 11.22
CA GLU A 93 5.27 -10.08 10.59
C GLU A 93 6.13 -10.84 11.61
N ASP A 94 6.63 -10.15 12.63
CA ASP A 94 7.45 -10.75 13.68
C ASP A 94 6.65 -11.76 14.52
N PHE A 95 5.39 -11.43 14.86
CA PHE A 95 4.49 -12.34 15.54
C PHE A 95 4.17 -13.59 14.72
N MET A 96 3.94 -13.44 13.41
CA MET A 96 3.72 -14.57 12.51
C MET A 96 4.94 -15.50 12.46
N LYS A 97 6.16 -14.95 12.37
CA LYS A 97 7.40 -15.74 12.43
C LYS A 97 7.55 -16.49 13.75
N GLU A 98 7.22 -15.86 14.88
CA GLU A 98 7.26 -16.51 16.19
C GLU A 98 6.25 -17.68 16.25
N LYS A 99 5.03 -17.48 15.74
CA LYS A 99 4.01 -18.53 15.67
C LYS A 99 4.43 -19.70 14.77
N GLU A 100 5.07 -19.40 13.64
CA GLU A 100 5.65 -20.43 12.77
C GLU A 100 6.72 -21.25 13.49
N ALA A 101 7.62 -20.60 14.23
CA ALA A 101 8.65 -21.26 15.02
C ALA A 101 8.05 -22.16 16.12
N GLN A 102 7.07 -21.66 16.87
CA GLN A 102 6.36 -22.43 17.89
C GLN A 102 5.64 -23.65 17.31
N LEU A 103 4.96 -23.48 16.17
CA LEU A 103 4.27 -24.58 15.49
C LEU A 103 5.27 -25.63 15.00
N LYS A 104 6.40 -25.22 14.43
CA LYS A 104 7.48 -26.11 14.02
C LYS A 104 7.99 -26.95 15.20
N GLU A 105 8.31 -26.34 16.34
CA GLU A 105 8.75 -27.07 17.53
C GLU A 105 7.70 -28.09 18.01
N ARG A 106 6.42 -27.71 17.97
CA ARG A 106 5.33 -28.62 18.31
C ARG A 106 5.25 -29.80 17.35
N LEU A 107 5.43 -29.56 16.05
CA LEU A 107 5.40 -30.61 15.03
C LEU A 107 6.59 -31.57 15.18
N LEU A 108 7.79 -31.06 15.48
CA LEU A 108 8.98 -31.87 15.74
C LEU A 108 8.81 -32.79 16.96
N LYS A 109 8.15 -32.30 18.02
CA LYS A 109 7.86 -33.11 19.22
C LYS A 109 6.82 -34.19 18.97
N ASN A 110 5.96 -34.03 17.96
CA ASN A 110 4.86 -34.94 17.65
C ASN A 110 5.10 -35.72 16.34
N VAL A 111 6.35 -35.87 15.92
CA VAL A 111 6.71 -36.72 14.76
C VAL A 111 6.32 -38.15 15.07
N GLN A 112 5.57 -38.77 14.16
CA GLN A 112 5.24 -40.19 14.24
C GLN A 112 6.17 -40.96 13.31
N GLU A 113 6.72 -42.08 13.78
CA GLU A 113 7.50 -42.98 12.93
C GLU A 113 6.66 -44.18 12.51
N VAL A 114 6.56 -44.41 11.21
CA VAL A 114 5.80 -45.52 10.61
C VAL A 114 6.69 -46.21 9.60
N ASN A 115 7.06 -47.48 9.83
CA ASN A 115 7.95 -48.25 8.94
C ASN A 115 9.28 -47.53 8.60
N GLY A 116 9.86 -46.81 9.55
CA GLY A 116 11.10 -46.03 9.34
C GLY A 116 10.90 -44.66 8.67
N VAL A 117 9.65 -44.27 8.42
CA VAL A 117 9.26 -42.97 7.85
C VAL A 117 8.76 -42.03 8.94
N LYS A 118 9.34 -40.84 9.02
CA LYS A 118 8.94 -39.76 9.94
C LYS A 118 7.79 -38.97 9.31
N VAL A 119 6.59 -39.21 9.81
CA VAL A 119 5.34 -38.62 9.34
C VAL A 119 4.97 -37.41 10.21
N ILE A 120 4.75 -36.27 9.57
CA ILE A 120 4.17 -35.07 10.16
C ILE A 120 2.86 -34.75 9.42
N LYS A 121 1.77 -34.69 10.17
CA LYS A 121 0.45 -34.30 9.65
C LYS A 121 -0.23 -33.27 10.54
N PHE A 122 -0.81 -32.24 9.94
CA PHE A 122 -1.70 -31.33 10.66
C PHE A 122 -2.75 -30.67 9.75
N CYS A 123 -3.79 -30.11 10.36
CA CYS A 123 -4.74 -29.25 9.69
C CYS A 123 -4.88 -27.97 10.51
N ALA A 124 -4.73 -26.81 9.88
CA ALA A 124 -4.84 -25.52 10.55
C ALA A 124 -5.31 -24.42 9.58
N PRO A 125 -6.05 -23.41 10.05
CA PRO A 125 -6.47 -22.27 9.24
C PRO A 125 -5.28 -21.30 9.04
N LEU A 126 -4.29 -21.74 8.26
CA LEU A 126 -3.09 -20.98 7.95
C LEU A 126 -2.99 -20.69 6.44
N PRO A 127 -2.40 -19.56 6.05
CA PRO A 127 -2.09 -19.30 4.64
C PRO A 127 -1.19 -20.40 4.05
N ALA A 128 -1.40 -20.73 2.78
CA ALA A 128 -0.62 -21.75 2.08
C ALA A 128 0.89 -21.44 2.09
N GLU A 129 1.26 -20.17 1.95
CA GLU A 129 2.66 -19.71 1.98
C GLU A 129 3.33 -20.02 3.34
N THR A 130 2.64 -19.78 4.45
CA THR A 130 3.10 -20.11 5.81
C THR A 130 3.33 -21.60 5.97
N VAL A 131 2.40 -22.44 5.50
CA VAL A 131 2.54 -23.90 5.60
C VAL A 131 3.68 -24.42 4.74
N LYS A 132 3.88 -23.85 3.56
CA LYS A 132 5.02 -24.13 2.70
C LYS A 132 6.34 -23.76 3.38
N ASN A 133 6.43 -22.61 4.03
CA ASN A 133 7.62 -22.20 4.79
C ASN A 133 7.93 -23.18 5.94
N ILE A 134 6.91 -23.59 6.70
CA ILE A 134 7.05 -24.59 7.78
C ILE A 134 7.55 -25.92 7.20
N ALA A 135 7.00 -26.38 6.07
CA ALA A 135 7.42 -27.60 5.42
C ALA A 135 8.91 -27.54 5.06
N PHE A 136 9.37 -26.48 4.40
CA PHE A 136 10.80 -26.31 4.06
C PHE A 136 11.71 -26.28 5.28
N GLN A 137 11.30 -25.58 6.35
CA GLN A 137 12.08 -25.56 7.59
C GLN A 137 12.17 -26.94 8.24
N LEU A 138 11.08 -27.72 8.23
CA LEU A 138 11.07 -29.10 8.73
C LEU A 138 11.96 -30.02 7.89
N ARG A 139 11.97 -29.87 6.56
CA ARG A 139 12.91 -30.59 5.68
C ARG A 139 14.36 -30.32 6.01
N GLY A 140 14.68 -29.06 6.34
CA GLY A 140 16.03 -28.66 6.73
C GLY A 140 16.50 -29.29 8.04
N GLN A 141 15.58 -29.71 8.91
CA GLN A 141 15.92 -30.36 10.20
C GLN A 141 15.79 -31.89 10.16
N ILE A 142 14.79 -32.41 9.46
CA ILE A 142 14.59 -33.84 9.24
C ILE A 142 15.03 -34.16 7.82
N THR A 143 16.32 -34.44 7.68
CA THR A 143 16.97 -34.64 6.39
C THR A 143 16.62 -35.97 5.73
N GLU A 144 16.23 -36.98 6.52
CA GLU A 144 15.93 -38.32 6.03
C GLU A 144 14.54 -38.79 6.42
N ASN A 145 13.90 -39.48 5.47
CA ASN A 145 12.62 -40.16 5.61
C ASN A 145 11.48 -39.26 6.11
N LEU A 146 11.43 -37.99 5.71
CA LEU A 146 10.36 -37.07 6.06
C LEU A 146 9.16 -37.21 5.10
N PHE A 147 7.99 -37.49 5.66
CA PHE A 147 6.71 -37.38 4.99
C PHE A 147 5.88 -36.29 5.68
N PHE A 148 5.66 -35.18 5.01
CA PHE A 148 4.88 -34.05 5.52
C PHE A 148 3.59 -33.88 4.72
N VAL A 149 2.46 -33.74 5.42
CA VAL A 149 1.17 -33.38 4.83
C VAL A 149 0.44 -32.38 5.72
N ALA A 150 -0.05 -31.28 5.12
CA ALA A 150 -0.82 -30.29 5.84
C ALA A 150 -2.05 -29.86 5.05
N GLY A 151 -3.20 -29.84 5.73
CA GLY A 151 -4.43 -29.25 5.22
C GLY A 151 -4.59 -27.81 5.70
N THR A 152 -4.97 -26.91 4.80
CA THR A 152 -5.34 -25.55 5.15
C THR A 152 -6.58 -25.09 4.41
N GLU A 153 -7.15 -23.98 4.86
CA GLU A 153 -8.23 -23.29 4.18
C GLU A 153 -7.77 -21.85 3.91
N ALA A 154 -7.85 -21.42 2.65
CA ALA A 154 -7.59 -20.05 2.25
C ALA A 154 -8.78 -19.57 1.41
N GLU A 155 -9.44 -18.50 1.84
CA GLU A 155 -10.60 -17.90 1.15
C GLU A 155 -11.71 -18.92 0.82
N GLY A 156 -12.01 -19.85 1.73
CA GLY A 156 -13.04 -20.87 1.53
C GLY A 156 -12.65 -22.00 0.59
N LYS A 157 -11.39 -22.05 0.13
CA LYS A 157 -10.86 -23.16 -0.67
C LYS A 157 -9.96 -24.05 0.18
N PRO A 158 -10.24 -25.36 0.26
CA PRO A 158 -9.34 -26.29 0.92
C PRO A 158 -8.06 -26.45 0.09
N MET A 159 -6.93 -26.40 0.75
CA MET A 159 -5.61 -26.54 0.17
C MET A 159 -4.88 -27.67 0.88
N LEU A 160 -4.11 -28.45 0.12
CA LEU A 160 -3.28 -29.52 0.64
C LEU A 160 -1.83 -29.26 0.25
N THR A 161 -0.94 -29.22 1.24
CA THR A 161 0.50 -29.13 1.02
C THR A 161 1.12 -30.48 1.38
N VAL A 162 1.86 -31.06 0.44
CA VAL A 162 2.58 -32.32 0.63
C VAL A 162 4.06 -32.07 0.35
N MET A 163 4.93 -32.58 1.21
CA MET A 163 6.38 -32.50 1.02
C MET A 163 7.06 -33.79 1.49
N LEU A 164 7.98 -34.27 0.68
CA LEU A 164 8.77 -35.49 0.91
C LEU A 164 10.26 -35.12 0.96
N SER A 165 11.07 -35.85 1.74
CA SER A 165 12.53 -35.76 1.65
C SER A 165 13.06 -36.39 0.37
N ASP A 166 14.20 -35.92 -0.14
CA ASP A 166 14.75 -36.37 -1.42
C ASP A 166 15.03 -37.88 -1.45
N ASN A 167 15.47 -38.43 -0.33
CA ASN A 167 15.77 -39.86 -0.21
C ASN A 167 14.51 -40.75 -0.30
N LEU A 168 13.36 -40.27 0.19
CA LEU A 168 12.07 -40.96 0.01
C LEU A 168 11.63 -40.91 -1.45
N VAL A 169 11.77 -39.76 -2.10
CA VAL A 169 11.42 -39.60 -3.52
C VAL A 169 12.31 -40.47 -4.41
N ALA A 170 13.60 -40.59 -4.09
CA ALA A 170 14.53 -41.43 -4.82
C ALA A 170 14.27 -42.94 -4.63
N GLY A 171 13.63 -43.33 -3.52
CA GLY A 171 13.32 -44.72 -3.18
C GLY A 171 12.10 -45.31 -3.89
N GLY A 172 11.25 -44.47 -4.49
CA GLY A 172 9.99 -44.86 -5.15
C GLY A 172 8.76 -44.61 -4.29
#